data_AF-A0A7M3ZTF1-F1
#
_entry.id   AF-A0A7M3ZTF1-F1
#
_cell.length_a   1.000
_cell.length_b   1.000
_cell.length_c   1.000
_cell.angle_alpha   90.00
_cell.angle_beta   90.00
_cell.angle_gamma   90.00
#
_symmetry.space_group_name_H-M   'P 1'
#
loop_
_entity.id
_entity.type
_entity.pdbx_description
1 polymer ?
#
loop_
_entity_poly.entity_id
_entity_poly.type
_entity_poly.pdbx_seq_one_letter_code
_entity_poly.pdbx_strand_id
1 'polypeptide(L)' 'VKQDQRAREGLPPMEGGELEQFRKPILDKYETEGSPYYSTARLWDDGIIDPRDTRDVLGLCLAAARNAPLPDDRFGVFRM' A
#
# COMPACT_ATOMS: atom_id res chain seq x y z
N VAL A 1 -7.70 0.13 -19.60
CA VAL A 1 -6.47 0.34 -20.39
C VAL A 1 -6.24 -0.74 -21.46
N LYS A 2 -5.97 -2.01 -21.12
CA LYS A 2 -5.64 -3.02 -22.15
C LYS A 2 -6.81 -3.38 -23.08
N GLN A 3 -8.04 -3.46 -22.55
CA GLN A 3 -9.25 -3.60 -23.37
C GLN A 3 -9.46 -2.39 -24.29
N ASP A 4 -9.26 -1.17 -23.78
CA ASP A 4 -9.33 0.07 -24.59
C ASP A 4 -8.25 0.14 -25.68
N GLN A 5 -7.11 -0.52 -25.47
CA GLN A 5 -6.08 -0.69 -26.49
C GLN A 5 -6.54 -1.67 -27.58
N ARG A 6 -7.05 -2.86 -27.19
CA ARG A 6 -7.58 -3.85 -28.14
C ARG A 6 -8.71 -3.29 -28.99
N ALA A 7 -9.62 -2.54 -28.38
CA ALA A 7 -10.70 -1.86 -29.09
C ALA A 7 -10.18 -0.86 -30.13
N ARG A 8 -9.11 -0.11 -29.81
CA ARG A 8 -8.43 0.79 -30.77
C ARG A 8 -7.71 0.06 -31.89
N GLU A 9 -7.21 -1.14 -31.62
CA GLU A 9 -6.54 -2.02 -32.59
C GLU A 9 -7.52 -2.87 -33.43
N GLY A 10 -8.84 -2.72 -33.21
CA GLY A 10 -9.87 -3.49 -33.91
C GLY A 10 -9.91 -4.98 -33.52
N LEU A 11 -9.25 -5.36 -32.42
CA LEU A 11 -9.23 -6.72 -31.91
C LEU A 11 -10.46 -6.99 -31.04
N PRO A 12 -10.98 -8.23 -31.01
CA PRO A 12 -12.07 -8.59 -30.12
C PRO A 12 -11.66 -8.45 -28.65
N PRO A 13 -12.63 -8.14 -27.76
CA PRO A 13 -12.37 -8.02 -26.32
C PRO A 13 -11.87 -9.36 -25.76
N MET A 14 -10.99 -9.29 -24.76
CA MET A 14 -10.66 -10.49 -23.96
C MET A 14 -11.87 -10.86 -23.12
N GLU A 15 -12.27 -12.12 -23.17
CA GLU A 15 -13.41 -12.64 -22.41
C GLU A 15 -13.06 -13.98 -21.76
N GLY A 16 -13.83 -14.35 -20.73
CA GLY A 16 -13.68 -15.62 -20.00
C GLY A 16 -12.23 -15.92 -19.61
N GLY A 17 -11.76 -17.11 -19.98
CA GLY A 17 -10.43 -17.61 -19.62
C GLY A 17 -9.25 -16.77 -20.12
N GLU A 18 -9.37 -16.09 -21.27
CA GLU A 18 -8.30 -15.20 -21.77
C GLU A 18 -8.14 -13.98 -20.85
N LEU A 19 -9.26 -13.40 -20.40
CA LEU A 19 -9.25 -12.28 -19.47
C LEU A 19 -8.74 -12.68 -18.08
N GLU A 20 -9.12 -13.87 -17.61
CA GLU A 20 -8.63 -14.42 -16.34
C GLU A 20 -7.12 -14.65 -16.37
N GLN A 21 -6.60 -15.28 -17.43
CA GLN A 21 -5.16 -15.50 -17.61
C GLN A 21 -4.39 -14.19 -17.67
N PHE A 22 -4.96 -13.15 -18.30
CA PHE A 22 -4.36 -11.82 -18.32
C PHE A 22 -4.32 -11.16 -16.93
N ARG A 23 -5.39 -11.29 -16.14
CA ARG A 23 -5.51 -10.68 -14.81
C ARG A 23 -4.70 -11.40 -13.74
N LYS A 24 -4.63 -12.73 -13.81
CA LYS A 24 -4.01 -13.60 -12.80
C LYS A 24 -2.61 -13.14 -12.37
N PRO A 25 -1.62 -12.93 -13.27
CA PRO A 25 -0.28 -12.52 -12.85
C PRO A 25 -0.25 -11.13 -12.19
N ILE A 26 -1.19 -10.24 -12.55
CA ILE A 26 -1.31 -8.93 -11.90
C ILE A 26 -1.83 -9.12 -10.48
N LEU A 27 -2.89 -9.89 -10.29
CA LEU A 27 -3.43 -10.17 -8.96
C LEU A 27 -2.41 -10.89 -8.06
N ASP A 28 -1.74 -11.91 -8.59
CA ASP A 28 -0.70 -12.66 -7.86
C ASP A 28 0.45 -11.75 -7.43
N LYS A 29 0.83 -10.78 -8.28
CA LYS A 29 1.83 -9.77 -7.94
C LYS A 29 1.36 -8.87 -6.80
N TYR A 30 0.13 -8.37 -6.86
CA TYR A 30 -0.43 -7.52 -5.80
C TYR A 30 -0.56 -8.27 -4.47
N GLU A 31 -0.94 -9.55 -4.49
CA GLU A 31 -1.00 -10.37 -3.29
C GLU A 31 0.40 -10.53 -2.65
N THR A 32 1.40 -10.80 -3.49
CA THR A 32 2.78 -10.96 -3.02
C THR A 32 3.35 -9.65 -2.48
N GLU A 33 3.22 -8.56 -3.24
CA GLU A 33 3.83 -7.28 -2.90
C GLU A 33 3.01 -6.46 -1.89
N GLY A 34 1.73 -6.78 -1.72
CA GLY A 34 0.83 -6.18 -0.73
C GLY A 34 0.87 -6.88 0.64
N SER A 35 1.57 -8.02 0.75
CA SER A 35 1.73 -8.72 2.02
C SER A 35 2.46 -7.84 3.05
N PRO A 36 2.05 -7.85 4.34
CA PRO A 36 2.79 -7.17 5.41
C PRO A 36 4.27 -7.57 5.47
N TYR A 37 4.58 -8.83 5.16
CA TYR A 37 5.96 -9.33 5.13
C TYR A 37 6.79 -8.72 4.00
N TYR A 38 6.16 -8.43 2.86
CA TYR A 38 6.84 -7.78 1.75
C TYR A 38 7.22 -6.33 2.09
N SER A 39 6.31 -5.63 2.78
CA SER A 39 6.49 -4.27 3.30
C SER A 39 7.61 -4.20 4.34
N THR A 40 7.52 -5.00 5.40
CA THR A 40 8.45 -4.93 6.54
C THR A 40 9.88 -5.35 6.16
N ALA A 41 10.03 -6.29 5.22
CA ALA A 41 11.34 -6.67 4.67
C ALA A 41 12.06 -5.53 3.92
N ARG A 42 11.34 -4.44 3.60
CA ARG A 42 11.83 -3.25 2.88
C ARG A 42 11.83 -1.99 3.74
N LEU A 43 11.53 -2.11 5.02
CA LEU A 43 11.46 -0.99 5.97
C LEU A 43 10.48 0.11 5.51
N TRP A 44 9.39 -0.28 4.85
CA TRP A 44 8.28 0.64 4.59
C TRP A 44 7.45 0.90 5.85
N ASP A 45 7.56 0.00 6.82
CA ASP A 45 7.06 0.08 8.18
C ASP A 45 8.20 -0.25 9.16
N ASP A 46 8.02 0.12 10.43
CA ASP A 46 8.97 -0.18 11.52
C ASP A 46 8.73 -1.57 12.16
N GLY A 47 7.85 -2.39 11.58
CA GLY A 47 7.56 -3.74 12.05
C GLY A 47 6.08 -4.11 12.02
N ILE A 48 5.82 -5.42 11.88
CA ILE A 48 4.50 -6.02 12.05
C ILE A 48 4.27 -6.29 13.53
N ILE A 49 3.12 -5.90 14.06
CA ILE A 49 2.74 -6.12 15.47
C ILE A 49 1.48 -6.98 15.57
N ASP A 50 1.33 -7.66 16.70
CA ASP A 50 0.04 -8.26 17.06
C ASP A 50 -1.00 -7.13 17.23
N PRO A 51 -2.19 -7.22 16.60
CA PRO A 51 -3.22 -6.18 16.75
C PRO A 51 -3.58 -5.89 18.22
N ARG A 52 -3.46 -6.87 19.12
CA ARG A 52 -3.74 -6.71 20.56
C ARG A 52 -2.71 -5.82 21.27
N ASP A 53 -1.48 -5.75 20.75
CA ASP A 53 -0.37 -5.00 21.35
C ASP A 53 -0.36 -3.53 20.92
N THR A 54 -1.24 -3.12 20.01
CA THR A 54 -1.31 -1.76 19.45
C THR A 54 -1.27 -0.67 20.54
N ARG A 55 -2.02 -0.86 21.64
CA ARG A 55 -2.07 0.11 22.75
C ARG A 55 -0.70 0.27 23.43
N ASP A 56 -0.03 -0.84 23.70
CA ASP A 56 1.21 -0.85 24.47
C ASP A 56 2.36 -0.31 23.60
N VAL A 57 2.41 -0.71 22.32
CA VAL A 57 3.36 -0.16 21.34
C VAL A 57 3.20 1.35 21.21
N LEU A 58 1.98 1.85 21.02
CA LEU A 58 1.73 3.30 20.94
C LEU A 58 2.10 4.01 22.25
N GLY A 59 1.81 3.41 23.40
CA GLY A 59 2.17 3.96 24.71
C GLY A 59 3.68 4.14 24.86
N LEU A 60 4.47 3.14 24.46
CA LEU A 60 5.93 3.21 24.47
C LEU A 60 6.46 4.24 23.47
N CYS A 61 5.94 4.28 22.24
CA CYS A 61 6.35 5.26 21.23
C CYS A 61 6.09 6.71 21.68
N LEU A 62 4.92 6.97 22.29
CA LEU A 62 4.59 8.29 22.83
C LEU A 62 5.51 8.66 24.00
N ALA A 63 5.75 7.74 24.93
CA ALA A 63 6.68 7.96 26.04
C ALA A 63 8.11 8.29 25.54
N ALA A 64 8.57 7.58 24.51
CA ALA A 64 9.85 7.86 23.87
C ALA A 64 9.87 9.25 23.20
N ALA A 65 8.85 9.58 22.40
CA ALA A 65 8.74 10.86 21.68
C ALA A 65 8.64 12.08 22.60
N ARG A 66 8.18 11.93 23.85
CA ARG A 66 8.12 13.02 24.85
C ARG A 66 9.48 13.46 25.39
N ASN A 67 10.57 12.79 25.04
CA ASN A 67 11.91 13.24 25.41
C ASN A 67 12.45 14.39 24.54
N ALA A 68 11.72 14.78 23.50
CA ALA A 68 12.05 15.93 22.65
C ALA A 68 11.03 17.07 22.79
N PRO A 69 11.45 18.34 22.65
CA PRO A 69 10.52 19.47 22.63
C PRO A 69 9.56 19.38 21.44
N LEU A 70 8.32 19.84 21.65
CA LEU A 70 7.34 19.98 20.58
C LEU A 70 7.73 21.16 19.67
N PRO A 71 7.80 20.99 18.34
CA PRO A 71 8.05 22.09 17.41
C PRO A 71 6.79 22.96 17.25
N ASP A 72 6.98 24.22 16.86
CA ASP A 72 5.88 25.08 16.43
C ASP A 72 5.34 24.64 15.06
N ASP A 73 4.02 24.69 14.89
CA ASP A 73 3.36 24.36 13.64
C ASP A 73 3.58 25.44 12.58
N ARG A 74 3.96 25.04 11.37
CA ARG A 74 4.04 25.92 10.20
C ARG A 74 3.47 25.21 8.97
N PHE A 75 2.36 25.73 8.44
CA PHE A 75 1.73 25.19 7.24
C PHE A 75 2.24 25.88 5.97
N GLY A 76 2.27 25.13 4.87
CA GLY A 76 2.50 25.67 3.53
C GLY A 76 1.25 26.33 2.93
N VAL A 77 1.25 26.55 1.61
CA VAL A 77 0.08 27.12 0.90
C VAL A 77 -1.00 26.06 0.73
N PHE A 78 -2.21 26.37 1.17
CA PHE A 78 -3.39 25.56 0.88
C PHE A 78 -3.92 25.87 -0.54
N ARG A 79 -4.08 24.84 -1.37
CA ARG A 79 -4.77 24.95 -2.68
C ARG A 79 -6.27 24.76 -2.45
N MET A 80 -7.03 25.85 -2.59
CA MET A 80 -8.50 25.90 -2.48
C MET A 80 -9.19 25.57 -3.81
#